data_AF-A0A519NW55-F1
#
_entry.id   AF-A0A519NW55-F1
#
_cell.length_a   1.000
_cell.length_b   1.000
_cell.length_c   1.000
_cell.angle_alpha   90.00
_cell.angle_beta   90.00
_cell.angle_gamma   90.00
#
_symmetry.space_group_name_H-M   'P 1'
#
loop_
_entity.id
_entity.type
_entity.pdbx_description
1 polymer ?
#
loop_
_entity_poly.entity_id
_entity_poly.type
_entity_poly.pdbx_seq_one_letter_code
_entity_poly.pdbx_strand_id
1 'polypeptide(L)'
;MNALIRKKAALCVLLTGAGLLSACANAFSPRTDTTSPVAPQVQALVDANREYPRWEDFPKTTPAPEPAQVAVQVNTLRVSAGALAGETSRIDWQTSGDVAAFTESVRARVAATPVAPASAQTQAEIEARLRAARERGRAPPPVDRR
;
A
#
# COMPACT_ATOMS: atom_id res chain seq x y z
N MET A 1 -10.68 -29.94 -58.83
CA MET A 1 -11.89 -29.44 -58.14
C MET A 1 -11.71 -29.23 -56.61
N ASN A 2 -10.51 -28.88 -56.10
CA ASN A 2 -10.26 -28.76 -54.64
C ASN A 2 -9.96 -27.33 -54.14
N ALA A 3 -9.78 -26.34 -55.03
CA ALA A 3 -9.43 -24.97 -54.66
C ALA A 3 -10.65 -24.12 -54.22
N LEU A 4 -11.83 -24.38 -54.81
CA LEU A 4 -13.05 -23.61 -54.51
C LEU A 4 -13.67 -23.99 -53.16
N ILE A 5 -13.56 -25.26 -52.75
CA ILE A 5 -14.07 -25.74 -51.44
C ILE A 5 -13.23 -25.16 -50.30
N ARG A 6 -11.91 -25.06 -50.47
CA ARG A 6 -11.00 -24.50 -49.46
C ARG A 6 -11.22 -23.00 -49.22
N LYS A 7 -11.54 -22.22 -50.26
CA LYS A 7 -11.84 -20.78 -50.12
C LYS A 7 -13.14 -20.51 -49.37
N LYS A 8 -14.18 -21.35 -49.57
CA LYS A 8 -15.46 -21.21 -48.86
C LYS A 8 -15.37 -21.64 -47.39
N ALA A 9 -14.59 -22.69 -47.09
CA ALA A 9 -14.36 -23.14 -45.72
C ALA A 9 -13.62 -22.08 -44.87
N ALA A 10 -12.62 -21.41 -45.44
CA ALA A 10 -11.88 -20.35 -44.74
C ALA A 10 -12.75 -19.13 -44.38
N LEU A 11 -13.67 -18.75 -45.27
CA LEU A 11 -14.57 -17.62 -45.03
C LEU A 11 -15.59 -17.91 -43.92
N CYS A 12 -16.12 -19.13 -43.85
CA CYS A 12 -17.07 -19.53 -42.80
C CYS A 12 -16.44 -19.60 -41.40
N VAL A 13 -15.16 -19.99 -41.30
CA VAL A 13 -14.45 -20.07 -40.00
C VAL A 13 -14.11 -18.68 -39.45
N LEU A 14 -13.78 -17.72 -40.32
CA LEU A 14 -13.51 -16.33 -39.91
C LEU A 14 -14.79 -15.61 -39.43
N LEU A 15 -15.93 -15.85 -40.06
CA LEU A 15 -17.21 -15.22 -39.69
C LEU A 15 -17.81 -15.78 -38.40
N THR A 16 -17.62 -17.07 -38.10
CA THR A 16 -18.11 -17.68 -36.84
C THR A 16 -17.15 -17.43 -35.66
N GLY A 17 -15.84 -17.39 -35.89
CA GLY A 17 -14.85 -17.10 -34.85
C GLY A 17 -14.95 -15.67 -34.29
N ALA A 18 -15.23 -14.67 -35.14
CA ALA A 18 -15.37 -13.28 -34.71
C ALA A 18 -16.67 -13.04 -33.90
N GLY A 19 -17.76 -13.75 -34.23
CA GLY A 19 -19.05 -13.63 -33.53
C GLY A 19 -19.03 -14.25 -32.12
N LEU A 20 -18.28 -15.33 -31.92
CA LEU A 20 -18.18 -16.02 -30.61
C LEU A 20 -17.34 -15.23 -29.59
N LEU A 21 -16.38 -14.41 -30.03
CA LEU A 21 -15.57 -13.57 -29.15
C LEU A 21 -16.30 -12.31 -28.67
N SER A 22 -17.28 -11.79 -29.44
CA SER A 22 -18.10 -10.64 -28.99
C SER A 22 -19.10 -11.03 -27.90
N ALA A 23 -19.55 -12.28 -27.87
CA ALA A 23 -20.42 -12.81 -26.83
C ALA A 23 -19.74 -12.82 -25.44
N CYS A 24 -18.44 -13.10 -25.37
CA CYS A 24 -17.66 -13.02 -24.14
C CYS A 24 -17.38 -11.57 -23.70
N ALA A 25 -17.26 -10.63 -24.64
CA ALA A 25 -17.07 -9.22 -24.33
C ALA A 25 -18.34 -8.57 -23.72
N ASN A 26 -19.53 -9.02 -24.13
CA ASN A 26 -20.81 -8.49 -23.60
C ASN A 26 -21.30 -9.19 -22.32
N ALA A 27 -20.78 -10.38 -21.99
CA ALA A 27 -21.16 -11.10 -20.76
C ALA A 27 -20.79 -10.33 -19.47
N PHE A 28 -19.81 -9.42 -19.55
CA PHE A 28 -19.34 -8.58 -18.45
C PHE A 28 -19.65 -7.10 -18.68
N SER A 29 -20.73 -6.76 -19.39
CA SER A 29 -21.22 -5.39 -19.42
C SER A 29 -22.02 -5.11 -18.14
N PRO A 30 -21.47 -4.42 -17.13
CA PRO A 30 -22.25 -4.05 -15.95
C PRO A 30 -23.41 -3.16 -16.41
N ARG A 31 -24.64 -3.64 -16.23
CA ARG A 31 -25.83 -2.81 -16.45
C ARG A 31 -25.97 -1.85 -15.28
N THR A 32 -25.55 -0.61 -15.49
CA THR A 32 -25.87 0.48 -14.59
C THR A 32 -27.39 0.65 -14.57
N ASP A 33 -28.02 0.59 -13.39
CA ASP A 33 -29.45 0.85 -13.25
C ASP A 33 -29.74 2.30 -13.63
N THR A 34 -30.46 2.49 -14.74
CA THR A 34 -30.78 3.81 -15.30
C THR A 34 -31.69 4.66 -14.42
N THR A 35 -32.32 4.06 -13.39
CA THR A 35 -33.15 4.79 -12.42
C THR A 35 -32.34 5.33 -11.24
N SER A 36 -31.08 4.94 -11.11
CA SER A 36 -30.20 5.34 -10.01
C SER A 36 -29.65 6.76 -10.20
N PRO A 37 -29.69 7.63 -9.18
CA PRO A 37 -29.13 8.99 -9.27
C PRO A 37 -27.60 8.99 -9.45
N VAL A 38 -26.90 7.90 -9.15
CA VAL A 38 -25.45 7.76 -9.34
C VAL A 38 -25.06 7.12 -10.68
N ALA A 39 -26.04 6.71 -11.50
CA ALA A 39 -25.80 6.11 -12.81
C ALA A 39 -24.82 6.90 -13.71
N PRO A 40 -24.91 8.24 -13.86
CA PRO A 40 -23.98 8.98 -14.71
C PRO A 40 -22.54 8.96 -14.17
N GLN A 41 -22.36 8.93 -12.85
CA GLN A 41 -21.04 8.90 -12.21
C GLN A 41 -20.38 7.53 -12.39
N VAL A 42 -21.15 6.46 -12.23
CA VAL A 42 -20.69 5.09 -12.49
C VAL A 42 -20.33 4.92 -13.96
N GLN A 43 -21.15 5.43 -14.88
CA GLN A 43 -20.89 5.35 -16.31
C GLN A 43 -19.60 6.09 -16.70
N ALA A 44 -19.38 7.30 -16.16
CA ALA A 44 -18.14 8.05 -16.38
C ALA A 44 -16.90 7.29 -15.86
N LEU A 45 -17.00 6.63 -14.71
CA LEU A 45 -15.91 5.82 -14.16
C LEU A 45 -15.61 4.60 -15.04
N VAL A 46 -16.66 3.91 -15.50
CA VAL A 46 -16.52 2.75 -16.38
C VAL A 46 -15.90 3.17 -17.71
N ASP A 47 -16.38 4.24 -18.33
CA ASP A 47 -15.86 4.70 -19.61
C ASP A 47 -14.41 5.18 -19.51
N ALA A 48 -14.03 5.82 -18.40
CA ALA A 48 -12.65 6.23 -18.15
C ALA A 48 -11.67 5.06 -17.91
N ASN A 49 -12.16 3.89 -17.50
CA ASN A 49 -11.32 2.74 -17.13
C ASN A 49 -11.63 1.49 -17.97
N ARG A 50 -12.37 1.64 -19.08
CA ARG A 50 -12.77 0.52 -19.94
C ARG A 50 -11.57 -0.09 -20.66
N GLU A 51 -10.56 0.73 -20.95
CA GLU A 51 -9.34 0.27 -21.58
C GLU A 51 -8.42 -0.37 -20.53
N TYR A 52 -8.10 -1.64 -20.74
CA TYR A 52 -7.12 -2.33 -19.91
C TYR A 52 -5.72 -1.74 -20.19
N PRO A 53 -4.89 -1.51 -19.15
CA PRO A 53 -3.53 -1.02 -19.35
C PRO A 53 -2.78 -1.90 -20.35
N ARG A 54 -2.13 -1.30 -21.34
CA ARG A 54 -1.33 -2.06 -22.29
C ARG A 54 0.00 -2.42 -21.65
N TRP A 55 0.61 -3.50 -22.09
CA TRP A 55 1.95 -3.89 -21.64
C TRP A 55 3.00 -2.79 -21.85
N GLU A 56 2.81 -1.93 -22.86
CA GLU A 56 3.65 -0.77 -23.15
C GLU A 56 3.52 0.39 -22.14
N ASP A 57 2.39 0.46 -21.42
CA ASP A 57 2.11 1.52 -20.44
C ASP A 57 2.76 1.24 -19.08
N PHE A 58 3.22 0.00 -18.85
CA PHE A 58 3.93 -0.34 -17.63
C PHE A 58 5.34 0.27 -17.65
N PRO A 59 5.80 0.87 -16.53
CA PRO A 59 7.15 1.37 -16.42
C PRO A 59 8.16 0.28 -16.78
N LYS A 60 9.06 0.56 -17.71
CA LYS A 60 10.16 -0.35 -18.01
C LYS A 60 10.99 -0.52 -16.75
N THR A 61 11.17 -1.76 -16.32
CA THR A 61 11.98 -2.06 -15.16
C THR A 61 13.43 -1.71 -15.43
N THR A 62 14.12 -1.19 -14.41
CA THR A 62 15.58 -1.09 -14.43
C THR A 62 16.19 -2.48 -14.62
N PRO A 63 17.26 -2.63 -15.42
CA PRO A 63 17.98 -3.91 -15.48
C PRO A 63 18.42 -4.34 -14.08
N ALA A 64 18.39 -5.66 -13.83
CA ALA A 64 18.89 -6.22 -12.58
C ALA A 64 20.37 -5.86 -12.39
N PRO A 65 20.84 -5.68 -11.15
CA PRO A 65 22.25 -5.45 -10.88
C PRO A 65 23.09 -6.65 -11.32
N GLU A 66 24.29 -6.38 -11.79
CA GLU A 66 25.24 -7.43 -12.16
C GLU A 66 25.64 -8.25 -10.94
N PRO A 67 25.92 -9.56 -11.07
CA PRO A 67 26.30 -10.42 -9.95
C PRO A 67 27.46 -9.87 -9.11
N ALA A 68 28.43 -9.20 -9.76
CA ALA A 68 29.54 -8.55 -9.08
C ALA A 68 29.09 -7.39 -8.17
N GLN A 69 28.09 -6.61 -8.57
CA GLN A 69 27.53 -5.53 -7.76
C GLN A 69 26.79 -6.09 -6.54
N VAL A 70 26.05 -7.18 -6.72
CA VAL A 70 25.39 -7.89 -5.61
C VAL A 70 26.43 -8.41 -4.61
N ALA A 71 27.52 -9.03 -5.10
CA ALA A 71 28.59 -9.53 -4.24
C ALA A 71 29.25 -8.41 -3.41
N VAL A 72 29.48 -7.24 -4.02
CA VAL A 72 30.00 -6.06 -3.31
C VAL A 72 29.03 -5.61 -2.22
N GLN A 73 27.74 -5.46 -2.54
CA GLN A 73 26.72 -5.05 -1.56
C GLN A 73 26.59 -6.03 -0.40
N VAL A 74 26.60 -7.34 -0.68
CA VAL A 74 26.56 -8.39 0.34
C VAL A 74 27.80 -8.33 1.25
N ASN A 75 28.99 -8.13 0.69
CA ASN A 75 30.19 -8.01 1.49
C ASN A 75 30.17 -6.76 2.37
N THR A 76 29.69 -5.62 1.85
CA THR A 76 29.49 -4.39 2.64
C THR A 76 28.53 -4.65 3.80
N LEU A 77 27.37 -5.27 3.53
CA LEU A 77 26.39 -5.62 4.58
C LEU A 77 27.00 -6.51 5.65
N ARG A 78 27.80 -7.52 5.26
CA ARG A 78 28.47 -8.42 6.20
C ARG A 78 29.45 -7.66 7.11
N VAL A 79 30.22 -6.74 6.56
CA VAL A 79 31.17 -5.90 7.33
C VAL A 79 30.40 -4.98 8.29
N SER A 80 29.37 -4.28 7.80
CA SER A 80 28.53 -3.41 8.62
C SER A 80 27.84 -4.17 9.76
N ALA A 81 27.35 -5.38 9.49
CA ALA A 81 26.75 -6.24 10.52
C ALA A 81 27.77 -6.62 11.61
N GLY A 82 29.01 -6.94 11.23
CA GLY A 82 30.08 -7.22 12.20
C GLY A 82 30.43 -6.01 13.07
N ALA A 83 30.51 -4.81 12.48
CA ALA A 83 30.73 -3.56 13.21
C ALA A 83 29.58 -3.28 14.20
N LEU A 84 28.33 -3.39 13.74
CA LEU A 84 27.14 -3.20 14.57
C LEU A 84 27.08 -4.20 15.72
N ALA A 85 27.44 -5.47 15.50
CA ALA A 85 27.52 -6.47 16.55
C ALA A 85 28.56 -6.10 17.61
N GLY A 86 29.73 -5.58 17.20
CA GLY A 86 30.77 -5.10 18.11
C GLY A 86 30.42 -3.81 18.85
N GLU A 87 29.57 -2.95 18.28
CA GLU A 87 28.97 -1.82 18.98
C GLU A 87 27.93 -2.29 20.00
N THR A 88 27.05 -3.18 19.59
CA THR A 88 25.96 -3.71 20.41
C THR A 88 26.48 -4.51 21.61
N SER A 89 27.57 -5.26 21.46
CA SER A 89 28.19 -6.01 22.56
C SER A 89 28.82 -5.13 23.63
N ARG A 90 29.15 -3.87 23.30
CA ARG A 90 29.68 -2.87 24.24
C ARG A 90 28.57 -2.09 24.95
N ILE A 91 27.32 -2.25 24.53
CA ILE A 91 26.19 -1.65 25.25
C ILE A 91 26.05 -2.41 26.57
N ASP A 92 26.27 -1.71 27.68
CA ASP A 92 25.94 -2.22 29.00
C ASP A 92 24.41 -2.21 29.15
N TRP A 93 23.81 -3.36 28.85
CA TRP A 93 22.37 -3.56 28.98
C TRP A 93 22.01 -3.61 30.46
N GLN A 94 21.52 -2.49 31.01
CA GLN A 94 21.02 -2.39 32.38
C GLN A 94 19.75 -3.23 32.56
N THR A 95 19.92 -4.55 32.63
CA THR A 95 18.87 -5.54 32.90
C THR A 95 18.96 -6.11 34.33
N SER A 96 20.02 -5.76 35.06
CA SER A 96 20.30 -6.17 36.45
C SER A 96 20.58 -5.01 37.42
N GLY A 97 20.50 -3.76 36.95
CA GLY A 97 20.77 -2.56 37.74
C GLY A 97 19.57 -2.05 38.57
N ASP A 98 19.79 -1.03 39.41
CA ASP A 98 18.73 -0.34 40.13
C ASP A 98 17.81 0.42 39.16
N VAL A 99 16.62 -0.15 38.95
CA VAL A 99 15.57 0.40 38.07
C VAL A 99 15.18 1.83 38.50
N ALA A 100 15.22 2.14 39.80
CA ALA A 100 14.88 3.48 40.28
C ALA A 100 15.92 4.51 39.85
N ALA A 101 17.21 4.19 40.02
CA ALA A 101 18.31 5.04 39.56
C ALA A 101 18.28 5.24 38.03
N PHE A 102 18.02 4.18 37.26
CA PHE A 102 17.87 4.30 35.80
C PHE A 102 16.69 5.20 35.42
N THR A 103 15.52 4.98 36.04
CA THR A 103 14.31 5.78 35.78
C THR A 103 14.55 7.26 36.08
N GLU A 104 15.23 7.55 37.18
CA GLU A 104 15.55 8.93 37.57
C GLU A 104 16.54 9.58 36.60
N SER A 105 17.55 8.82 36.13
CA SER A 105 18.48 9.31 35.11
C SER A 105 17.79 9.65 33.78
N VAL A 106 16.80 8.84 33.37
CA VAL A 106 16.01 9.09 32.16
C VAL A 106 15.12 10.31 32.34
N ARG A 107 14.44 10.43 33.48
CA ARG A 107 13.62 11.62 33.80
C ARG A 107 14.44 12.89 33.79
N ALA A 108 15.62 12.89 34.43
CA ALA A 108 16.51 14.03 34.46
C ALA A 108 16.95 14.45 33.05
N ARG A 109 17.28 13.48 32.18
CA ARG A 109 17.68 13.76 30.79
C ARG A 109 16.52 14.32 29.95
N VAL A 110 15.32 13.80 30.12
CA VAL A 110 14.10 14.32 29.46
C VAL A 110 13.80 15.74 29.94
N ALA A 111 13.86 15.99 31.26
CA ALA A 111 13.62 17.32 31.83
C ALA A 111 14.67 18.35 31.39
N ALA A 112 15.92 17.94 31.21
CA ALA A 112 17.00 18.80 30.71
C ALA A 112 16.91 19.10 29.20
N THR A 113 16.09 18.37 28.45
CA THR A 113 15.91 18.60 27.01
C THR A 113 14.99 19.80 26.82
N PRO A 114 15.45 20.93 26.24
CA PRO A 114 14.60 22.09 26.03
C PRO A 114 13.47 21.72 25.08
N VAL A 115 12.24 21.81 25.55
CA VAL A 115 11.07 21.63 24.68
C VAL A 115 11.02 22.83 23.73
N ALA A 116 10.99 22.58 22.42
CA ALA A 116 10.83 23.65 21.45
C ALA A 116 9.54 24.43 21.78
N PRO A 117 9.52 25.78 21.73
CA PRO A 117 8.34 26.56 22.09
C PRO A 117 7.09 26.17 21.30
N ALA A 118 7.26 25.70 20.07
CA ALA A 118 6.18 25.21 19.20
C ALA A 118 5.60 23.85 19.63
N SER A 119 6.32 23.06 20.42
CA SER A 119 5.86 21.77 20.98
C SER A 119 5.65 21.80 22.50
N ALA A 120 5.89 22.95 23.15
CA ALA A 120 5.63 23.17 24.56
C ALA A 120 4.11 23.18 24.80
N GLN A 121 3.57 22.01 25.11
CA GLN A 121 2.19 21.90 25.55
C GLN A 121 2.14 22.06 27.06
N THR A 122 1.26 22.93 27.53
CA THR A 122 0.98 23.01 28.96
C THR A 122 0.38 21.67 29.44
N GLN A 123 0.55 21.34 30.73
CA GLN A 123 -0.05 20.13 31.31
C GLN A 123 -1.57 20.06 31.05
N ALA A 124 -2.24 21.22 31.11
CA ALA A 124 -3.65 21.36 30.80
C ALA A 124 -4.00 20.99 29.34
N GLU A 125 -3.14 21.35 28.37
CA GLU A 125 -3.32 20.99 26.96
C GLU A 125 -3.11 19.50 26.69
N ILE A 126 -2.15 18.88 27.38
CA ILE A 126 -1.92 17.43 27.32
C ILE A 126 -3.15 16.69 27.83
N GLU A 127 -3.68 17.09 28.99
CA GLU A 127 -4.88 16.50 29.57
C GLU A 127 -6.12 16.72 28.70
N ALA A 128 -6.27 17.91 28.11
CA ALA A 128 -7.35 18.21 27.17
C ALA A 128 -7.29 17.32 25.93
N ARG A 129 -6.09 17.09 25.36
CA ARG A 129 -5.90 16.19 24.21
C ARG A 129 -6.20 14.73 24.56
N LEU A 130 -5.76 14.26 25.73
CA LEU A 130 -6.07 12.92 26.22
C LEU A 130 -7.58 12.73 26.40
N ARG A 131 -8.29 13.75 26.95
CA ARG A 131 -9.75 13.73 27.07
C ARG A 131 -10.43 13.65 25.69
N ALA A 132 -10.02 14.49 24.74
CA ALA A 132 -10.57 14.48 23.39
C ALA A 132 -10.33 13.14 22.66
N ALA A 133 -9.18 12.51 22.88
CA ALA A 133 -8.89 11.19 22.33
C ALA A 133 -9.83 10.11 22.88
N ARG A 134 -10.15 10.16 24.18
CA ARG A 134 -11.10 9.23 24.83
C ARG A 134 -12.52 9.40 24.31
N GLU A 135 -12.99 10.64 24.15
CA GLU A 135 -14.33 10.91 23.63
C GLU A 135 -14.51 10.41 22.19
N ARG A 136 -13.50 10.57 21.33
CA ARG A 136 -13.52 10.00 19.96
C ARG A 136 -13.47 8.48 19.93
N GLY A 137 -12.83 7.85 20.92
CA GLY A 137 -12.80 6.40 21.08
C GLY A 137 -14.11 5.82 21.62
N ARG A 138 -15.06 6.66 22.06
CA ARG A 138 -16.35 6.19 22.56
C ARG A 138 -17.22 5.72 21.39
N ALA A 139 -17.70 4.48 21.48
CA ALA A 139 -18.58 3.93 20.46
C ALA A 139 -19.82 4.83 20.25
N PRO A 140 -20.23 5.07 19.00
CA PRO A 140 -21.44 5.84 18.72
C PRO A 140 -22.67 5.12 19.32
N PRO A 141 -23.74 5.88 19.68
CA PRO A 141 -24.96 5.27 20.19
C PRO A 141 -25.56 4.30 19.14
N PRO A 142 -26.22 3.20 19.59
CA PRO A 142 -26.86 2.28 18.67
C PRO A 142 -27.90 2.99 17.78
N VAL A 143 -27.88 2.68 16.49
CA VAL A 143 -28.91 3.17 15.55
C VAL A 143 -30.18 2.36 15.76
N ASP A 144 -31.30 3.04 15.99
CA ASP A 144 -32.63 2.42 16.13
C ASP A 144 -33.03 1.75 14.80
N ARG A 145 -33.38 0.47 14.86
CA ARG A 145 -33.80 -0.30 13.68
C ARG A 145 -35.32 -0.22 13.57
N ARG A 146 -35.82 0.69 12.74
CA ARG A 146 -37.22 0.71 12.31
C ARG A 146 -37.41 -0.11 11.05
#